data_AF-A0A3M0XXY4-F1
#
_entry.id   AF-A0A3M0XXY4-F1
#
_cell.length_a   1.000
_cell.length_b   1.000
_cell.length_c   1.000
_cell.angle_alpha   90.00
_cell.angle_beta   90.00
_cell.angle_gamma   90.00
#
_symmetry.space_group_name_H-M   'P 1'
#
loop_
_entity.id
_entity.type
_entity.pdbx_description
1 polymer ?
#
loop_
_entity_poly.entity_id
_entity_poly.type
_entity_poly.pdbx_seq_one_letter_code
_entity_poly.pdbx_strand_id
1 'polypeptide(L)'
;AGIFAKPTPASLPRRFWRNGLGAAWLTGLYRGGLRIGLRLPLVAILLACFLPASGFVALKSLGNEFFPPVDCNMFEVQVWLPSDSSIGNTRRQADAIEAVIREDGRTERVYWLVGGSFPTVYYNLVMNKDNSDHYAQAIVSAESSAAAKAMIEPLQAELDRRFPEAQVVVGQFGQGPPVVADVEYRLYGPSMPVLQDLGERVRLALQSHPEILHTQTTMTRGEPKLWLKADEDEARLAGMTLGDVADQLQANLEGSVGGSVIENLEQMPVRVRYREDRRSRLSNIGSMQFVPAGSDDWVPLAAIGEIALRPELGGITRFDGERTNIIKGYTRNGALPIDVTHAVLDRLETEGFTFPAGYRIELGGAIEQDAEAKGKLMTYVPVLVTLTIATLILVFRSVKLALLLGVVAVSPSGSGCYRPG
;
A
#
# COMPACT_ATOMS: atom_id res chain seq x y z
N ALA A 1 -1.87 51.16 -16.45
CA ALA A 1 -1.90 52.55 -16.96
C ALA A 1 -0.56 53.22 -16.65
N GLY A 2 0.31 53.38 -17.64
CA GLY A 2 1.72 53.79 -17.47
C GLY A 2 2.53 52.99 -18.47
N ILE A 3 2.78 53.51 -19.67
CA ILE A 3 3.97 54.34 -19.98
C ILE A 3 3.60 55.59 -20.84
N PHE A 4 2.32 55.80 -21.15
CA PHE A 4 1.86 56.89 -22.04
C PHE A 4 1.08 58.04 -21.37
N ALA A 5 1.07 58.13 -20.04
CA ALA A 5 0.38 59.23 -19.36
C ALA A 5 1.24 60.51 -19.40
N LYS A 6 0.79 61.53 -20.14
CA LYS A 6 1.36 62.89 -20.10
C LYS A 6 1.35 63.41 -18.64
N PRO A 7 2.37 64.17 -18.20
CA PRO A 7 2.39 64.72 -16.85
C PRO A 7 1.18 65.63 -16.61
N THR A 8 0.38 65.32 -15.61
CA THR A 8 -0.73 66.14 -15.15
C THR A 8 -0.22 67.45 -14.55
N PRO A 9 -0.82 68.62 -14.87
CA PRO A 9 -0.40 69.90 -14.31
C PRO A 9 -0.55 69.94 -12.78
N ALA A 10 0.34 70.68 -12.13
CA ALA A 10 0.64 70.63 -10.69
C ALA A 10 -0.45 71.15 -9.72
N SER A 11 -1.67 71.47 -10.20
CA SER A 11 -2.65 72.26 -9.45
C SER A 11 -3.91 71.51 -8.99
N LEU A 12 -3.95 70.16 -9.03
CA LEU A 12 -5.10 69.41 -8.50
C LEU A 12 -4.76 68.65 -7.21
N PRO A 13 -5.68 68.65 -6.21
CA PRO A 13 -5.46 67.99 -4.93
C PRO A 13 -5.27 66.48 -5.12
N ARG A 14 -4.17 65.93 -4.58
CA ARG A 14 -3.80 64.53 -4.72
C ARG A 14 -4.75 63.63 -3.92
N ARG A 15 -5.84 63.18 -4.57
CA ARG A 15 -6.75 62.17 -4.00
C ARG A 15 -6.24 60.75 -4.32
N PHE A 16 -6.19 59.88 -3.31
CA PHE A 16 -5.60 58.53 -3.41
C PHE A 16 -6.25 57.66 -4.50
N TRP A 17 -7.55 57.80 -4.72
CA TRP A 17 -8.30 57.06 -5.76
C TRP A 17 -7.96 57.47 -7.21
N ARG A 18 -7.33 58.65 -7.42
CA ARG A 18 -6.95 59.16 -8.75
C ARG A 18 -5.47 58.98 -9.05
N ASN A 19 -4.63 59.01 -8.01
CA ASN A 19 -3.16 59.00 -8.13
C ASN A 19 -2.50 57.74 -7.56
N GLY A 20 -3.29 56.80 -7.00
CA GLY A 20 -2.79 55.61 -6.32
C GLY A 20 -2.11 55.91 -4.97
N LEU A 21 -1.73 54.85 -4.26
CA LEU A 21 -0.89 54.93 -3.07
C LEU A 21 0.57 55.15 -3.51
N GLY A 22 1.01 56.41 -3.53
CA GLY A 22 2.38 56.78 -3.89
C GLY A 22 3.31 56.80 -2.68
N ALA A 23 3.92 55.67 -2.33
CA ALA A 23 4.98 55.63 -1.34
C ALA A 23 6.31 56.13 -1.95
N ALA A 24 6.70 57.37 -1.62
CA ALA A 24 7.91 57.99 -2.16
C ALA A 24 9.21 57.21 -1.81
N TRP A 25 9.24 56.55 -0.64
CA TRP A 25 10.35 55.71 -0.20
C TRP A 25 10.49 54.43 -1.05
N LEU A 26 9.38 53.73 -1.33
CA LEU A 26 9.33 52.58 -2.23
C LEU A 26 9.77 52.96 -3.65
N THR A 27 9.35 54.14 -4.11
CA THR A 27 9.76 54.66 -5.42
C THR A 27 11.25 54.96 -5.47
N GLY A 28 11.82 55.48 -4.37
CA GLY A 28 13.26 55.71 -4.20
C GLY A 28 14.07 54.42 -4.23
N LEU A 29 13.65 53.40 -3.47
CA LEU A 29 14.27 52.08 -3.45
C LEU A 29 14.22 51.40 -4.82
N TYR A 30 13.05 51.40 -5.47
CA TYR A 30 12.88 50.83 -6.81
C TYR A 30 13.77 51.52 -7.85
N ARG A 31 13.81 52.86 -7.85
CA ARG A 31 14.68 53.63 -8.76
C ARG A 31 16.16 53.37 -8.48
N GLY A 32 16.56 53.22 -7.22
CA GLY A 32 17.91 52.87 -6.81
C GLY A 32 18.31 51.50 -7.36
N GLY A 33 17.49 50.47 -7.10
CA GLY A 33 17.71 49.11 -7.61
C GLY A 33 17.78 49.04 -9.12
N LEU A 34 16.89 49.75 -9.82
CA LEU A 34 16.83 49.77 -11.29
C LEU A 34 18.06 50.47 -11.90
N ARG A 35 18.56 51.55 -11.28
CA ARG A 35 19.81 52.21 -11.72
C ARG A 35 21.03 51.33 -11.52
N ILE A 36 21.10 50.59 -10.41
CA ILE A 36 22.20 49.67 -10.13
C ILE A 36 22.17 48.50 -11.11
N GLY A 37 20.98 47.90 -11.33
CA GLY A 37 20.79 46.80 -12.26
C GLY A 37 21.12 47.16 -13.72
N LEU A 38 20.79 48.37 -14.16
CA LEU A 38 21.13 48.86 -15.51
C LEU A 38 22.62 49.21 -15.67
N ARG A 39 23.32 49.59 -14.59
CA ARG A 39 24.77 49.90 -14.63
C ARG A 39 25.64 48.64 -14.64
N LEU A 40 25.17 47.55 -14.05
CA LEU A 40 25.89 46.28 -13.95
C LEU A 40 25.01 45.12 -14.45
N PRO A 41 24.70 45.06 -15.75
CA PRO A 41 23.72 44.11 -16.29
C PRO A 41 24.11 42.65 -16.06
N LEU A 42 25.40 42.32 -16.12
CA LEU A 42 25.89 40.96 -15.86
C LEU A 42 25.66 40.53 -14.40
N VAL A 43 25.90 41.42 -13.43
CA VAL A 43 25.67 41.15 -12.01
C VAL A 43 24.19 40.97 -11.73
N ALA A 44 23.33 41.78 -12.36
CA ALA A 44 21.89 41.65 -12.24
C ALA A 44 21.36 40.31 -12.79
N ILE A 45 21.88 39.86 -13.95
CA ILE A 45 21.53 38.56 -14.53
C ILE A 45 22.01 37.42 -13.64
N LEU A 46 23.27 37.47 -13.16
CA LEU A 46 23.82 36.44 -12.27
C LEU A 46 23.00 36.34 -10.98
N LEU A 47 22.67 37.46 -10.34
CA LEU A 47 21.86 37.48 -9.13
C LEU A 47 20.44 36.93 -9.39
N ALA A 48 19.84 37.30 -10.53
CA ALA A 48 18.51 36.82 -10.93
C ALA A 48 18.48 35.32 -11.23
N CYS A 49 19.56 34.74 -11.76
CA CYS A 49 19.68 33.30 -12.00
C CYS A 49 20.13 32.52 -10.76
N PHE A 50 20.88 33.15 -9.85
CA PHE A 50 21.42 32.50 -8.65
C PHE A 50 20.31 32.01 -7.69
N LEU A 51 19.28 32.82 -7.44
CA LEU A 51 18.16 32.44 -6.57
C LEU A 51 17.39 31.20 -7.09
N PRO A 52 16.97 31.16 -8.37
CA PRO A 52 16.38 29.96 -8.95
C PRO A 52 17.33 28.75 -8.92
N ALA A 53 18.59 28.92 -9.32
CA ALA A 53 19.56 27.82 -9.40
C ALA A 53 19.84 27.19 -8.02
N SER A 54 20.00 28.02 -6.99
CA SER A 54 20.18 27.54 -5.61
C SER A 54 18.94 26.82 -5.08
N GLY A 55 17.75 27.26 -5.47
CA GLY A 55 16.50 26.55 -5.18
C GLY A 55 16.39 25.18 -5.87
N PHE A 56 16.83 25.04 -7.12
CA PHE A 56 16.89 23.74 -7.80
C PHE A 56 17.91 22.78 -7.17
N VAL A 57 19.00 23.31 -6.58
CA VAL A 57 19.94 22.48 -5.81
C VAL A 57 19.30 22.01 -4.50
N ALA A 58 18.57 22.89 -3.81
CA ALA A 58 17.84 22.56 -2.58
C ALA A 58 16.68 21.56 -2.82
N LEU A 59 16.10 21.54 -4.02
CA LEU A 59 15.06 20.57 -4.39
C LEU A 59 15.52 19.11 -4.25
N LYS A 60 16.82 18.83 -4.39
CA LYS A 60 17.38 17.48 -4.20
C LYS A 60 17.34 16.98 -2.76
N SER A 61 17.20 17.88 -1.78
CA SER A 61 17.12 17.53 -0.36
C SER A 61 15.69 17.43 0.18
N LEU A 62 14.67 17.75 -0.63
CA LEU A 62 13.28 17.55 -0.25
C LEU A 62 12.84 16.14 -0.61
N GLY A 63 12.27 15.42 0.36
CA GLY A 63 11.60 14.16 0.14
C GLY A 63 10.48 14.31 -0.90
N ASN A 64 10.40 13.36 -1.84
CA ASN A 64 9.47 13.42 -2.94
C ASN A 64 8.24 12.55 -2.64
N GLU A 65 7.21 13.15 -2.06
CA GLU A 65 5.89 12.52 -1.88
C GLU A 65 4.93 13.11 -2.91
N PHE A 66 4.54 12.33 -3.92
CA PHE A 66 3.70 12.84 -5.01
C PHE A 66 2.23 13.00 -4.57
N PHE A 67 1.76 12.12 -3.68
CA PHE A 67 0.40 12.11 -3.20
C PHE A 67 0.34 12.32 -1.68
N PRO A 68 -0.15 13.46 -1.20
CA PRO A 68 -0.27 13.70 0.24
C PRO A 68 -1.44 12.89 0.85
N PRO A 69 -1.42 12.69 2.17
CA PRO A 69 -2.55 12.09 2.89
C PRO A 69 -3.81 12.96 2.80
N VAL A 70 -4.98 12.31 2.93
CA VAL A 70 -6.28 12.98 2.83
C VAL A 70 -6.72 13.55 4.16
N ASP A 71 -7.27 14.76 4.14
CA ASP A 71 -7.99 15.37 5.27
C ASP A 71 -9.40 14.75 5.39
N CYS A 72 -9.45 13.47 5.80
CA CYS A 72 -10.67 12.71 6.05
C CYS A 72 -10.85 12.44 7.55
N ASN A 73 -12.08 12.40 8.05
CA ASN A 73 -12.38 12.02 9.43
C ASN A 73 -12.43 10.50 9.64
N MET A 74 -11.92 9.72 8.69
CA MET A 74 -11.88 8.26 8.75
C MET A 74 -10.46 7.76 8.51
N PHE A 75 -10.14 6.64 9.13
CA PHE A 75 -8.91 5.88 8.90
C PHE A 75 -9.24 4.38 8.93
N GLU A 76 -8.33 3.57 8.41
CA GLU A 76 -8.49 2.12 8.41
C GLU A 76 -7.62 1.44 9.45
N VAL A 77 -8.08 0.28 9.93
CA VAL A 77 -7.32 -0.61 10.79
C VAL A 77 -7.30 -1.98 10.13
N GLN A 78 -6.14 -2.39 9.65
CA GLN A 78 -5.93 -3.71 9.06
C GLN A 78 -5.30 -4.63 10.10
N VAL A 79 -5.84 -5.84 10.24
CA VAL A 79 -5.39 -6.82 11.24
C VAL A 79 -5.09 -8.13 10.55
N TRP A 80 -3.86 -8.61 10.71
CA TRP A 80 -3.45 -9.94 10.28
C TRP A 80 -3.03 -10.76 11.49
N LEU A 81 -3.65 -11.92 11.63
CA LEU A 81 -3.24 -12.96 12.56
C LEU A 81 -2.35 -13.99 11.84
N PRO A 82 -1.70 -14.90 12.60
CA PRO A 82 -1.04 -16.07 12.01
C PRO A 82 -1.98 -16.81 11.06
N SER A 83 -1.46 -17.32 9.94
CA SER A 83 -2.28 -17.84 8.85
C SER A 83 -3.08 -19.09 9.18
N ASP A 84 -2.75 -19.78 10.27
CA ASP A 84 -3.47 -20.90 10.86
C ASP A 84 -4.60 -20.48 11.83
N SER A 85 -4.83 -19.17 12.00
CA SER A 85 -5.91 -18.65 12.82
C SER A 85 -7.27 -18.89 12.17
N SER A 86 -8.21 -19.43 12.96
CA SER A 86 -9.59 -19.56 12.52
C SER A 86 -10.31 -18.22 12.46
N ILE A 87 -11.30 -18.11 11.57
CA ILE A 87 -12.18 -16.93 11.48
C ILE A 87 -12.82 -16.55 12.82
N GLY A 88 -13.12 -17.55 13.67
CA GLY A 88 -13.65 -17.33 15.00
C GLY A 88 -12.64 -16.68 15.96
N ASN A 89 -11.35 -17.01 15.83
CA ASN A 89 -10.29 -16.33 16.58
C ASN A 89 -10.09 -14.89 16.09
N THR A 90 -10.06 -14.70 14.77
CA THR A 90 -9.95 -13.38 14.13
C THR A 90 -11.08 -12.46 14.55
N ARG A 91 -12.32 -12.96 14.60
CA ARG A 91 -13.45 -12.20 15.11
C ARG A 91 -13.26 -11.78 16.56
N ARG A 92 -12.84 -12.69 17.46
CA ARG A 92 -12.59 -12.35 18.86
C ARG A 92 -11.52 -11.26 19.01
N GLN A 93 -10.47 -11.32 18.19
CA GLN A 93 -9.42 -10.30 18.21
C GLN A 93 -9.92 -8.96 17.65
N ALA A 94 -10.70 -8.97 16.57
CA ALA A 94 -11.35 -7.77 16.05
C ALA A 94 -12.27 -7.12 17.11
N ASP A 95 -13.10 -7.91 17.81
CA ASP A 95 -13.96 -7.43 18.89
C ASP A 95 -13.14 -6.83 20.05
N ALA A 96 -12.01 -7.45 20.41
CA ALA A 96 -11.12 -6.95 21.46
C ALA A 96 -10.39 -5.67 21.04
N ILE A 97 -9.93 -5.57 19.80
CA ILE A 97 -9.32 -4.36 19.22
C ILE A 97 -10.35 -3.24 19.14
N GLU A 98 -11.59 -3.53 18.74
CA GLU A 98 -12.68 -2.55 18.72
C GLU A 98 -12.91 -1.93 20.10
N ALA A 99 -12.88 -2.74 21.17
CA ALA A 99 -13.02 -2.25 22.52
C ALA A 99 -11.94 -1.21 22.85
N VAL A 100 -10.68 -1.43 22.45
CA VAL A 100 -9.57 -0.48 22.63
C VAL A 100 -9.80 0.79 21.83
N ILE A 101 -10.21 0.67 20.57
CA ILE A 101 -10.49 1.84 19.70
C ILE A 101 -11.60 2.71 20.33
N ARG A 102 -12.61 2.08 20.93
CA ARG A 102 -13.73 2.77 21.61
C ARG A 102 -13.38 3.36 22.97
N GLU A 103 -12.26 2.98 23.60
CA GLU A 103 -11.77 3.64 24.82
C GLU A 103 -11.37 5.11 24.51
N ASP A 104 -11.00 5.42 23.27
CA ASP A 104 -10.76 6.79 22.82
C ASP A 104 -12.09 7.52 22.55
N GLY A 105 -12.38 8.54 23.36
CA GLY A 105 -13.62 9.32 23.28
C GLY A 105 -13.82 10.09 21.97
N ARG A 106 -12.81 10.16 21.09
CA ARG A 106 -12.90 10.78 19.76
C ARG A 106 -13.54 9.86 18.70
N THR A 107 -13.77 8.59 19.01
CA THR A 107 -14.34 7.59 18.11
C THR A 107 -15.86 7.76 17.96
N GLU A 108 -16.35 7.98 16.74
CA GLU A 108 -17.79 8.07 16.45
C GLU A 108 -18.37 6.70 16.05
N ARG A 109 -17.75 6.03 15.06
CA ARG A 109 -18.21 4.73 14.52
C ARG A 109 -17.03 3.82 14.19
N VAL A 110 -17.26 2.52 14.31
CA VAL A 110 -16.33 1.47 13.89
C VAL A 110 -17.14 0.44 13.12
N TYR A 111 -16.68 0.09 11.92
CA TYR A 111 -17.25 -0.98 11.11
C TYR A 111 -16.18 -1.99 10.78
N TRP A 112 -16.42 -3.26 11.06
CA TRP A 112 -15.51 -4.35 10.75
C TRP A 112 -16.03 -5.22 9.62
N LEU A 113 -15.10 -5.68 8.80
CA LEU A 113 -15.25 -6.88 8.00
C LEU A 113 -14.20 -7.89 8.45
N VAL A 114 -14.65 -9.07 8.87
CA VAL A 114 -13.77 -10.18 9.28
C VAL A 114 -13.78 -11.22 8.17
N GLY A 115 -12.61 -11.66 7.73
CA GLY A 115 -12.46 -12.63 6.65
C GLY A 115 -12.24 -12.01 5.26
N GLY A 116 -12.20 -10.69 5.13
CA GLY A 116 -12.06 -10.03 3.83
C GLY A 116 -11.78 -8.53 3.93
N SER A 117 -11.58 -7.89 2.77
CA SER A 117 -11.39 -6.45 2.64
C SER A 117 -12.71 -5.69 2.76
N PHE A 118 -12.71 -4.62 3.55
CA PHE A 118 -13.88 -3.76 3.71
C PHE A 118 -14.31 -3.16 2.35
N PRO A 119 -15.62 -3.05 2.05
CA PRO A 119 -16.09 -2.42 0.82
C PRO A 119 -15.52 -1.01 0.61
N THR A 120 -15.23 -0.64 -0.64
CA THR A 120 -14.60 0.66 -0.97
C THR A 120 -15.42 1.85 -0.44
N VAL A 121 -14.99 2.43 0.68
CA VAL A 121 -15.53 3.68 1.25
C VAL A 121 -14.78 4.92 0.77
N TYR A 122 -13.58 4.74 0.23
CA TYR A 122 -12.75 5.79 -0.34
C TYR A 122 -12.12 5.31 -1.64
N TYR A 123 -11.93 6.20 -2.62
CA TYR A 123 -11.64 5.80 -4.01
C TYR A 123 -10.32 5.03 -4.20
N ASN A 124 -9.38 5.15 -3.26
CA ASN A 124 -8.09 4.48 -3.31
C ASN A 124 -8.06 3.17 -2.51
N LEU A 125 -9.18 2.74 -1.91
CA LEU A 125 -9.25 1.51 -1.13
C LEU A 125 -9.50 0.31 -2.06
N VAL A 126 -8.58 -0.66 -2.04
CA VAL A 126 -8.68 -1.88 -2.84
C VAL A 126 -9.31 -3.01 -2.03
N MET A 127 -10.30 -3.66 -2.62
CA MET A 127 -10.80 -4.94 -2.14
C MET A 127 -9.95 -6.07 -2.73
N ASN A 128 -8.89 -6.49 -2.05
CA ASN A 128 -7.94 -7.50 -2.53
C ASN A 128 -7.83 -8.75 -1.63
N LYS A 129 -8.57 -8.78 -0.52
CA LYS A 129 -8.72 -9.95 0.34
C LYS A 129 -10.17 -10.40 0.32
N ASP A 130 -10.34 -11.68 0.03
CA ASP A 130 -11.61 -12.38 0.17
C ASP A 130 -11.31 -13.78 0.72
N ASN A 131 -12.23 -14.31 1.52
CA ASN A 131 -12.14 -15.63 2.15
C ASN A 131 -10.79 -15.88 2.89
N SER A 132 -10.36 -14.89 3.67
CA SER A 132 -9.10 -14.90 4.41
C SER A 132 -9.34 -14.96 5.92
N ASP A 133 -9.45 -16.17 6.46
CA ASP A 133 -9.84 -16.43 7.86
C ASP A 133 -9.02 -15.67 8.91
N HIS A 134 -7.74 -15.42 8.65
CA HIS A 134 -6.79 -14.75 9.55
C HIS A 134 -6.69 -13.23 9.32
N TYR A 135 -7.59 -12.63 8.55
CA TYR A 135 -7.58 -11.20 8.23
C TYR A 135 -8.88 -10.52 8.67
N ALA A 136 -8.77 -9.29 9.18
CA ALA A 136 -9.90 -8.41 9.41
C ALA A 136 -9.52 -6.96 9.06
N GLN A 137 -10.50 -6.19 8.62
CA GLN A 137 -10.34 -4.78 8.31
C GLN A 137 -11.46 -3.97 8.93
N ALA A 138 -11.08 -2.88 9.61
CA ALA A 138 -12.00 -1.90 10.16
C ALA A 138 -11.90 -0.56 9.44
N ILE A 139 -13.03 0.13 9.35
CA ILE A 139 -13.08 1.57 9.07
C ILE A 139 -13.54 2.26 10.35
N VAL A 140 -12.71 3.17 10.84
CA VAL A 140 -12.97 3.95 12.05
C VAL A 140 -13.27 5.39 11.63
N SER A 141 -14.39 5.93 12.09
CA SER A 141 -14.76 7.34 11.92
C SER A 141 -14.56 8.08 13.24
N ALA A 142 -13.89 9.23 13.18
CA ALA A 142 -13.71 10.15 14.30
C ALA A 142 -14.54 11.43 14.10
N GLU A 143 -14.68 12.21 15.17
CA GLU A 143 -15.45 13.47 15.18
C GLU A 143 -14.96 14.52 14.15
N SER A 144 -13.67 14.48 13.80
CA SER A 144 -13.06 15.38 12.82
C SER A 144 -11.82 14.76 12.18
N SER A 145 -11.34 15.31 11.07
CA SER A 145 -10.08 14.84 10.47
C SER A 145 -8.86 15.08 11.37
N ALA A 146 -8.84 16.21 12.09
CA ALA A 146 -7.80 16.46 13.08
C ALA A 146 -7.82 15.42 14.22
N ALA A 147 -9.01 15.02 14.67
CA ALA A 147 -9.16 13.96 15.67
C ALA A 147 -8.67 12.61 15.13
N ALA A 148 -9.09 12.21 13.92
CA ALA A 148 -8.62 11.00 13.25
C ALA A 148 -7.10 10.95 13.17
N LYS A 149 -6.46 12.00 12.63
CA LYS A 149 -4.99 12.08 12.53
C LYS A 149 -4.30 11.97 13.90
N ALA A 150 -4.85 12.60 14.92
CA ALA A 150 -4.31 12.57 16.28
C ALA A 150 -4.58 11.26 17.04
N MET A 151 -5.41 10.35 16.50
CA MET A 151 -5.65 9.02 17.06
C MET A 151 -4.66 7.98 16.52
N ILE A 152 -4.19 8.13 15.28
CA ILE A 152 -3.48 7.06 14.56
C ILE A 152 -2.21 6.61 15.28
N GLU A 153 -1.26 7.49 15.57
CA GLU A 153 0.01 7.07 16.20
C GLU A 153 -0.16 6.51 17.62
N PRO A 154 -0.92 7.15 18.54
CA PRO A 154 -1.16 6.58 19.87
C PRO A 154 -1.87 5.24 19.80
N LEU A 155 -2.86 5.10 18.91
CA LEU A 155 -3.61 3.87 18.74
C LEU A 155 -2.72 2.75 18.16
N GLN A 156 -1.90 3.04 17.16
CA GLN A 156 -0.92 2.09 16.62
C GLN A 156 -0.02 1.52 17.73
N ALA A 157 0.58 2.39 18.54
CA ALA A 157 1.47 1.97 19.63
C ALA A 157 0.73 1.17 20.71
N GLU A 158 -0.52 1.52 21.03
CA GLU A 158 -1.33 0.80 22.01
C GLU A 158 -1.74 -0.59 21.50
N LEU A 159 -2.15 -0.69 20.23
CA LEU A 159 -2.56 -1.96 19.62
C LEU A 159 -1.39 -2.92 19.48
N ASP A 160 -0.22 -2.44 19.05
CA ASP A 160 1.01 -3.27 18.98
C ASP A 160 1.41 -3.82 20.36
N ARG A 161 1.18 -3.04 21.43
CA ARG A 161 1.49 -3.46 22.81
C ARG A 161 0.47 -4.46 23.36
N ARG A 162 -0.83 -4.25 23.10
CA ARG A 162 -1.92 -5.06 23.66
C ARG A 162 -2.15 -6.36 22.89
N PHE A 163 -1.82 -6.41 21.60
CA PHE A 163 -2.07 -7.53 20.71
C PHE A 163 -0.79 -7.99 19.99
N PRO A 164 0.26 -8.42 20.71
CA PRO A 164 1.54 -8.82 20.10
C PRO A 164 1.42 -10.03 19.16
N GLU A 165 0.35 -10.81 19.27
CA GLU A 165 0.02 -11.93 18.38
C GLU A 165 -0.57 -11.50 17.03
N ALA A 166 -0.92 -10.22 16.88
CA ALA A 166 -1.52 -9.66 15.68
C ALA A 166 -0.60 -8.60 15.06
N GLN A 167 -0.50 -8.60 13.74
CA GLN A 167 0.05 -7.46 13.01
C GLN A 167 -1.11 -6.49 12.77
N VAL A 168 -1.10 -5.36 13.46
CA VAL A 168 -2.14 -4.34 13.33
C VAL A 168 -1.54 -3.11 12.67
N VAL A 169 -2.13 -2.64 11.58
CA VAL A 169 -1.71 -1.43 10.88
C VAL A 169 -2.86 -0.43 10.88
N VAL A 170 -2.63 0.71 11.50
CA VAL A 170 -3.55 1.85 11.51
C VAL A 170 -3.12 2.83 10.41
N GLY A 171 -3.84 2.80 9.30
CA GLY A 171 -3.51 3.53 8.08
C GLY A 171 -4.42 4.73 7.84
N GLN A 172 -3.83 5.86 7.44
CA GLN A 172 -4.60 7.00 6.91
C GLN A 172 -4.92 6.80 5.43
N PHE A 173 -6.09 7.26 4.97
CA PHE A 173 -6.34 7.32 3.53
C PHE A 173 -5.41 8.32 2.84
N GLY A 174 -4.84 7.91 1.72
CA GLY A 174 -4.00 8.74 0.83
C GLY A 174 -4.73 9.27 -0.40
N GLN A 175 -4.15 10.27 -1.07
CA GLN A 175 -4.54 10.59 -2.44
C GLN A 175 -3.81 9.65 -3.43
N GLY A 176 -4.29 9.60 -4.67
CA GLY A 176 -3.60 8.91 -5.75
C GLY A 176 -4.08 7.49 -6.03
N PRO A 177 -3.38 6.77 -6.93
CA PRO A 177 -3.68 5.39 -7.26
C PRO A 177 -3.70 4.51 -6.00
N PRO A 178 -4.55 3.48 -5.97
CA PRO A 178 -4.55 2.53 -4.88
C PRO A 178 -3.19 1.85 -4.72
N VAL A 179 -2.65 1.84 -3.49
CA VAL A 179 -1.42 1.15 -3.12
C VAL A 179 -1.73 0.02 -2.14
N VAL A 180 -1.18 -1.17 -2.39
CA VAL A 180 -1.44 -2.36 -1.57
C VAL A 180 -0.54 -2.41 -0.33
N ALA A 181 0.66 -1.85 -0.43
CA ALA A 181 1.65 -1.71 0.64
C ALA A 181 2.54 -0.50 0.34
N ASP A 182 3.07 0.12 1.40
CA ASP A 182 3.93 1.30 1.29
C ASP A 182 5.25 0.92 0.61
N VAL A 183 5.89 -0.13 1.12
CA VAL A 183 7.11 -0.73 0.58
C VAL A 183 6.79 -2.12 0.06
N GLU A 184 7.18 -2.42 -1.16
CA GLU A 184 7.02 -3.74 -1.74
C GLU A 184 8.28 -4.16 -2.51
N TYR A 185 8.81 -5.34 -2.17
CA TYR A 185 9.87 -6.02 -2.91
C TYR A 185 9.32 -7.31 -3.52
N ARG A 186 9.47 -7.48 -4.82
CA ARG A 186 9.09 -8.68 -5.55
C ARG A 186 10.35 -9.48 -5.86
N LEU A 187 10.51 -10.63 -5.20
CA LEU A 187 11.61 -11.56 -5.46
C LEU A 187 11.17 -12.66 -6.41
N TYR A 188 11.82 -12.76 -7.56
CA TYR A 188 11.54 -13.78 -8.56
C TYR A 188 12.63 -14.84 -8.58
N GLY A 189 12.23 -16.08 -8.84
CA GLY A 189 13.19 -17.18 -8.93
C GLY A 189 12.57 -18.56 -9.14
N PRO A 190 13.38 -19.55 -9.52
CA PRO A 190 12.90 -20.89 -9.86
C PRO A 190 12.59 -21.77 -8.65
N SER A 191 13.37 -21.65 -7.56
CA SER A 191 13.32 -22.54 -6.39
C SER A 191 12.58 -21.89 -5.23
N MET A 192 11.52 -22.56 -4.73
CA MET A 192 10.71 -22.06 -3.62
C MET A 192 11.51 -21.96 -2.31
N PRO A 193 12.31 -22.97 -1.89
CA PRO A 193 13.11 -22.86 -0.67
C PRO A 193 14.07 -21.66 -0.67
N VAL A 194 14.70 -21.38 -1.82
CA VAL A 194 15.64 -20.26 -1.98
C VAL A 194 14.88 -18.93 -1.99
N LEU A 195 13.73 -18.84 -2.67
CA LEU A 195 12.86 -17.65 -2.61
C LEU A 195 12.40 -17.32 -1.19
N GLN A 196 12.10 -18.33 -0.38
CA GLN A 196 11.74 -18.12 1.02
C GLN A 196 12.91 -17.65 1.86
N ASP A 197 14.11 -18.23 1.65
CA ASP A 197 15.31 -17.81 2.39
C ASP A 197 15.70 -16.37 2.07
N LEU A 198 15.75 -16.02 0.77
CA LEU A 198 16.03 -14.66 0.33
C LEU A 198 14.95 -13.69 0.79
N GLY A 199 13.67 -14.07 0.69
CA GLY A 199 12.56 -13.24 1.13
C GLY A 199 12.58 -12.98 2.63
N GLU A 200 12.90 -13.99 3.44
CA GLU A 200 13.01 -13.82 4.89
C GLU A 200 14.17 -12.89 5.25
N ARG A 201 15.33 -13.00 4.58
CA ARG A 201 16.45 -12.08 4.78
C ARG A 201 16.09 -10.65 4.42
N VAL A 202 15.42 -10.42 3.29
CA VAL A 202 14.93 -9.09 2.87
C VAL A 202 13.89 -8.57 3.86
N ARG A 203 12.94 -9.42 4.29
CA ARG A 203 11.90 -9.08 5.26
C ARG A 203 12.50 -8.67 6.61
N LEU A 204 13.50 -9.39 7.10
CA LEU A 204 14.20 -9.06 8.35
C LEU A 204 14.99 -7.75 8.25
N ALA A 205 15.66 -7.51 7.11
CA ALA A 205 16.32 -6.23 6.86
C ALA A 205 15.30 -5.06 6.87
N LEU A 206 14.16 -5.25 6.21
CA LEU A 206 13.06 -4.28 6.21
C LEU A 206 12.48 -4.05 7.62
N GLN A 207 12.21 -5.12 8.37
CA GLN A 207 11.68 -5.04 9.74
C GLN A 207 12.63 -4.33 10.71
N SER A 208 13.94 -4.33 10.44
CA SER A 208 14.94 -3.65 11.27
C SER A 208 14.97 -2.13 11.09
N HIS A 209 14.28 -1.61 10.06
CA HIS A 209 14.23 -0.18 9.79
C HIS A 209 13.28 0.54 10.79
N PRO A 210 13.70 1.66 11.41
CA PRO A 210 12.93 2.31 12.48
C PRO A 210 11.55 2.85 12.05
N GLU A 211 11.40 3.15 10.76
CA GLU A 211 10.13 3.64 10.19
C GLU A 211 9.16 2.53 9.77
N ILE A 212 9.52 1.25 9.95
CA ILE A 212 8.65 0.11 9.61
C ILE A 212 7.90 -0.35 10.86
N LEU A 213 6.58 -0.45 10.74
CA LEU A 213 5.69 -0.99 11.76
C LEU A 213 5.69 -2.53 11.67
N HIS A 214 5.19 -3.03 10.55
CA HIS A 214 4.99 -4.47 10.31
C HIS A 214 5.49 -4.86 8.94
N THR A 215 5.94 -6.10 8.82
CA THR A 215 6.33 -6.71 7.54
C THR A 215 5.55 -7.98 7.26
N GLN A 216 5.29 -8.23 5.99
CA GLN A 216 4.64 -9.44 5.51
C GLN A 216 5.39 -10.07 4.36
N THR A 217 5.18 -11.37 4.20
CA THR A 217 5.66 -12.15 3.05
C THR A 217 4.50 -12.99 2.53
N THR A 218 4.43 -13.15 1.21
CA THR A 218 3.41 -14.02 0.61
C THR A 218 3.78 -15.51 0.62
N MET A 219 5.04 -15.85 0.91
CA MET A 219 5.52 -17.24 0.96
C MET A 219 5.94 -17.65 2.38
N THR A 220 5.00 -17.55 3.32
CA THR A 220 5.19 -17.97 4.71
C THR A 220 5.54 -19.46 4.82
N ARG A 221 6.42 -19.80 5.77
CA ARG A 221 6.77 -21.19 6.11
C ARG A 221 5.89 -21.67 7.26
N GLY A 222 5.61 -22.97 7.27
CA GLY A 222 5.21 -23.64 8.50
C GLY A 222 3.72 -23.73 8.74
N GLU A 223 2.88 -23.57 7.71
CA GLU A 223 1.44 -23.75 7.90
C GLU A 223 1.14 -25.23 8.20
N PRO A 224 0.44 -25.53 9.31
CA PRO A 224 0.16 -26.90 9.68
C PRO A 224 -0.84 -27.50 8.70
N LYS A 225 -0.43 -28.50 7.92
CA LYS A 225 -1.32 -29.27 7.07
C LYS A 225 -1.39 -30.71 7.50
N LEU A 226 -2.60 -31.23 7.53
CA LEU A 226 -2.84 -32.63 7.77
C LEU A 226 -2.71 -33.43 6.46
N TRP A 227 -1.73 -34.33 6.42
CA TRP A 227 -1.45 -35.17 5.27
C TRP A 227 -1.90 -36.61 5.51
N LEU A 228 -2.66 -37.17 4.58
CA LEU A 228 -2.92 -38.60 4.51
C LEU A 228 -1.95 -39.23 3.51
N LYS A 229 -1.03 -40.06 3.99
CA LYS A 229 -0.21 -40.94 3.17
C LYS A 229 -0.99 -42.25 2.99
N ALA A 230 -1.92 -42.25 2.03
CA ALA A 230 -2.68 -43.44 1.68
C ALA A 230 -1.76 -44.48 1.04
N ASP A 231 -1.93 -45.74 1.46
CA ASP A 231 -1.25 -46.89 0.88
C ASP A 231 -2.19 -47.56 -0.15
N GLU A 232 -1.71 -47.70 -1.38
CA GLU A 232 -2.53 -48.24 -2.47
C GLU A 232 -2.84 -49.72 -2.27
N ASP A 233 -1.91 -50.49 -1.68
CA ASP A 233 -2.10 -51.90 -1.45
C ASP A 233 -3.11 -52.13 -0.32
N GLU A 234 -3.03 -51.35 0.77
CA GLU A 234 -4.02 -51.39 1.86
C GLU A 234 -5.41 -50.94 1.40
N ALA A 235 -5.49 -49.86 0.59
CA ALA A 235 -6.76 -49.42 0.00
C ALA A 235 -7.39 -50.53 -0.87
N ARG A 236 -6.58 -51.21 -1.68
CA ARG A 236 -7.05 -52.30 -2.55
C ARG A 236 -7.47 -53.53 -1.76
N LEU A 237 -6.77 -53.86 -0.67
CA LEU A 237 -7.17 -54.92 0.26
C LEU A 237 -8.50 -54.60 0.95
N ALA A 238 -8.75 -53.33 1.24
CA ALA A 238 -10.04 -52.84 1.70
C ALA A 238 -11.12 -52.77 0.61
N GLY A 239 -10.81 -53.11 -0.65
CA GLY A 239 -11.77 -53.06 -1.76
C GLY A 239 -12.06 -51.65 -2.28
N MET A 240 -11.15 -50.70 -2.05
CA MET A 240 -11.30 -49.29 -2.44
C MET A 240 -10.18 -48.85 -3.38
N THR A 241 -10.49 -47.90 -4.27
CA THR A 241 -9.47 -47.15 -5.00
C THR A 241 -9.05 -45.91 -4.20
N LEU A 242 -7.89 -45.34 -4.50
CA LEU A 242 -7.48 -44.06 -3.91
C LEU A 242 -8.46 -42.92 -4.25
N GLY A 243 -9.17 -43.01 -5.38
CA GLY A 243 -10.25 -42.10 -5.74
C GLY A 243 -11.43 -42.19 -4.77
N ASP A 244 -11.88 -43.41 -4.46
CA ASP A 244 -12.97 -43.63 -3.50
C ASP A 244 -12.62 -43.10 -2.11
N VAL A 245 -11.36 -43.27 -1.69
CA VAL A 245 -10.85 -42.73 -0.44
C VAL A 245 -10.85 -41.19 -0.47
N ALA A 246 -10.40 -40.57 -1.55
CA ALA A 246 -10.41 -39.11 -1.67
C ALA A 246 -11.85 -38.55 -1.63
N ASP A 247 -12.77 -39.17 -2.37
CA ASP A 247 -14.18 -38.75 -2.45
C ASP A 247 -14.90 -38.87 -1.12
N GLN A 248 -14.70 -39.98 -0.40
CA GLN A 248 -15.27 -40.16 0.95
C GLN A 248 -14.64 -39.23 1.97
N LEU A 249 -13.34 -38.97 1.89
CA LEU A 249 -12.67 -37.99 2.76
C LEU A 249 -13.26 -36.59 2.54
N GLN A 250 -13.45 -36.18 1.29
CA GLN A 250 -14.10 -34.92 0.94
C GLN A 250 -15.55 -34.86 1.44
N ALA A 251 -16.34 -35.92 1.20
CA ALA A 251 -17.74 -35.98 1.65
C ALA A 251 -17.87 -35.96 3.18
N ASN A 252 -16.97 -36.62 3.90
CA ASN A 252 -17.01 -36.66 5.36
C ASN A 252 -16.56 -35.35 6.00
N LEU A 253 -15.50 -34.70 5.47
CA LEU A 253 -14.91 -33.48 6.03
C LEU A 253 -15.59 -32.20 5.52
N GLU A 254 -15.55 -31.98 4.21
CA GLU A 254 -16.06 -30.77 3.56
C GLU A 254 -17.53 -30.88 3.21
N GLY A 255 -18.03 -32.10 3.04
CA GLY A 255 -19.40 -32.38 2.66
C GLY A 255 -19.62 -32.54 1.16
N SER A 256 -20.64 -33.31 0.83
CA SER A 256 -21.17 -33.44 -0.52
C SER A 256 -22.49 -32.68 -0.64
N VAL A 257 -22.73 -32.09 -1.81
CA VAL A 257 -24.02 -31.43 -2.10
C VAL A 257 -25.01 -32.52 -2.50
N GLY A 258 -25.97 -32.82 -1.62
CA GLY A 258 -26.99 -33.86 -1.83
C GLY A 258 -28.21 -33.38 -2.61
N GLY A 259 -28.31 -32.08 -2.87
CA GLY A 259 -29.41 -31.45 -3.57
C GLY A 259 -29.49 -29.96 -3.25
N SER A 260 -30.64 -29.35 -3.51
CA SER A 260 -30.89 -27.95 -3.17
C SER A 260 -32.34 -27.73 -2.78
N VAL A 261 -32.58 -26.78 -1.89
CA VAL A 261 -33.91 -26.25 -1.59
C VAL A 261 -34.07 -24.92 -2.31
N ILE A 262 -35.22 -24.70 -2.92
CA ILE A 262 -35.56 -23.41 -3.53
C ILE A 262 -36.41 -22.64 -2.52
N GLU A 263 -35.94 -21.46 -2.12
CA GLU A 263 -36.66 -20.53 -1.25
C GLU A 263 -36.81 -19.20 -1.97
N ASN A 264 -38.05 -18.83 -2.31
CA ASN A 264 -38.40 -17.69 -3.16
C ASN A 264 -37.71 -17.73 -4.53
N LEU A 265 -36.67 -16.90 -4.71
CA LEU A 265 -35.88 -16.77 -5.95
C LEU A 265 -34.45 -17.29 -5.76
N GLU A 266 -34.13 -17.86 -4.60
CA GLU A 266 -32.79 -18.35 -4.27
C GLU A 266 -32.78 -19.89 -4.21
N GLN A 267 -31.75 -20.49 -4.79
CA GLN A 267 -31.50 -21.93 -4.73
C GLN A 267 -30.36 -22.19 -3.74
N MET A 268 -30.69 -22.76 -2.59
CA MET A 268 -29.75 -23.03 -1.50
C MET A 268 -29.27 -24.49 -1.57
N PRO A 269 -27.95 -24.76 -1.71
CA PRO A 269 -27.44 -26.13 -1.74
C PRO A 269 -27.55 -26.78 -0.35
N VAL A 270 -28.05 -28.02 -0.31
CA VAL A 270 -28.07 -28.84 0.91
C VAL A 270 -26.79 -29.69 0.93
N ARG A 271 -25.94 -29.41 1.92
CA ARG A 271 -24.65 -30.09 2.11
C ARG A 271 -24.75 -31.14 3.21
N VAL A 272 -24.43 -32.38 2.90
CA VAL A 272 -24.36 -33.49 3.86
C VAL A 272 -22.89 -33.69 4.22
N ARG A 273 -22.59 -33.67 5.52
CA ARG A 273 -21.24 -33.89 6.07
C ARG A 273 -21.32 -34.44 7.48
N TYR A 274 -20.20 -34.95 8.01
CA TYR A 274 -20.14 -35.33 9.41
C TYR A 274 -20.26 -34.14 10.35
N ARG A 275 -20.79 -34.40 11.55
CA ARG A 275 -20.88 -33.42 12.62
C ARG A 275 -19.48 -32.96 13.05
N GLU A 276 -19.40 -31.72 13.53
CA GLU A 276 -18.15 -31.06 13.92
C GLU A 276 -17.29 -31.89 14.89
N ASP A 277 -17.91 -32.51 15.89
CA ASP A 277 -17.25 -33.32 16.89
C ASP A 277 -16.55 -34.56 16.30
N ARG A 278 -17.00 -35.06 15.15
CA ARG A 278 -16.38 -36.19 14.43
C ARG A 278 -15.24 -35.77 13.50
N ARG A 279 -15.10 -34.48 13.18
CA ARG A 279 -14.09 -33.96 12.22
C ARG A 279 -13.11 -32.94 12.80
N SER A 280 -13.33 -32.46 14.02
CA SER A 280 -12.50 -31.44 14.70
C SER A 280 -11.26 -31.99 15.42
N ARG A 281 -11.13 -33.32 15.57
CA ARG A 281 -9.99 -33.94 16.27
C ARG A 281 -9.29 -34.93 15.36
N LEU A 282 -7.95 -34.90 15.38
CA LEU A 282 -7.11 -35.79 14.60
C LEU A 282 -7.41 -37.28 14.85
N SER A 283 -7.61 -37.67 16.12
CA SER A 283 -8.00 -39.04 16.46
C SER A 283 -9.30 -39.48 15.79
N ASN A 284 -10.25 -38.56 15.66
CA ASN A 284 -11.56 -38.85 15.07
C ASN A 284 -11.43 -39.00 13.56
N ILE A 285 -10.58 -38.20 12.91
CA ILE A 285 -10.26 -38.31 11.49
C ILE A 285 -9.64 -39.69 11.19
N GLY A 286 -8.67 -40.14 11.98
CA GLY A 286 -8.08 -41.48 11.81
C GLY A 286 -9.06 -42.64 11.99
N SER A 287 -10.07 -42.47 12.85
CA SER A 287 -11.15 -43.44 13.07
C SER A 287 -12.35 -43.28 12.13
N MET A 288 -12.29 -42.40 11.14
CA MET A 288 -13.40 -42.20 10.20
C MET A 288 -13.68 -43.49 9.44
N GLN A 289 -14.97 -43.77 9.26
CA GLN A 289 -15.44 -44.99 8.62
C GLN A 289 -15.51 -44.77 7.11
N PHE A 290 -14.85 -45.66 6.38
CA PHE A 290 -14.84 -45.69 4.92
C PHE A 290 -15.53 -46.98 4.47
N VAL A 291 -16.43 -46.86 3.50
CA VAL A 291 -17.27 -47.98 3.05
C VAL A 291 -16.94 -48.30 1.59
N PRO A 292 -16.44 -49.50 1.27
CA PRO A 292 -16.20 -49.91 -0.11
C PRO A 292 -17.50 -49.99 -0.92
N ALA A 293 -17.42 -49.74 -2.22
CA ALA A 293 -18.60 -49.78 -3.08
C ALA A 293 -19.26 -51.17 -3.08
N GLY A 294 -20.53 -51.24 -2.71
CA GLY A 294 -21.30 -52.49 -2.66
C GLY A 294 -21.01 -53.37 -1.44
N SER A 295 -20.33 -52.85 -0.42
CA SER A 295 -20.11 -53.51 0.87
C SER A 295 -20.92 -52.82 1.98
N ASP A 296 -21.37 -53.59 2.96
CA ASP A 296 -21.91 -53.07 4.24
C ASP A 296 -20.83 -53.00 5.35
N ASP A 297 -19.65 -53.58 5.09
CA ASP A 297 -18.50 -53.50 5.97
C ASP A 297 -17.77 -52.16 5.80
N TRP A 298 -17.19 -51.67 6.89
CA TRP A 298 -16.41 -50.42 6.90
C TRP A 298 -14.99 -50.64 7.39
N VAL A 299 -14.09 -49.80 6.91
CA VAL A 299 -12.66 -49.79 7.28
C VAL A 299 -12.31 -48.41 7.85
N PRO A 300 -11.56 -48.33 8.96
CA PRO A 300 -11.11 -47.04 9.48
C PRO A 300 -10.04 -46.44 8.56
N LEU A 301 -10.02 -45.11 8.44
CA LEU A 301 -9.01 -44.40 7.63
C LEU A 301 -7.56 -44.77 8.00
N ALA A 302 -7.30 -45.01 9.29
CA ALA A 302 -6.00 -45.43 9.79
C ALA A 302 -5.53 -46.82 9.29
N ALA A 303 -6.43 -47.67 8.77
CA ALA A 303 -6.06 -48.92 8.14
C ALA A 303 -5.69 -48.76 6.65
N ILE A 304 -6.09 -47.64 6.03
CA ILE A 304 -5.82 -47.34 4.62
C ILE A 304 -4.51 -46.54 4.48
N GLY A 305 -4.13 -45.77 5.50
CA GLY A 305 -2.90 -44.99 5.44
C GLY A 305 -2.55 -44.25 6.73
N GLU A 306 -1.38 -43.63 6.71
CA GLU A 306 -0.85 -42.87 7.83
C GLU A 306 -1.26 -41.39 7.74
N ILE A 307 -1.79 -40.85 8.83
CA ILE A 307 -2.07 -39.42 8.94
C ILE A 307 -0.92 -38.74 9.66
N ALA A 308 -0.31 -37.74 9.02
CA ALA A 308 0.81 -36.97 9.57
C ALA A 308 0.54 -35.47 9.48
N LEU A 309 0.80 -34.74 10.57
CA LEU A 309 0.82 -33.28 10.56
C LEU A 309 2.18 -32.82 10.04
N ARG A 310 2.20 -32.04 8.96
CA ARG A 310 3.43 -31.53 8.36
C ARG A 310 3.30 -30.04 8.06
N PRO A 311 4.37 -29.26 8.26
CA PRO A 311 4.41 -27.89 7.79
C PRO A 311 4.40 -27.87 6.25
N GLU A 312 3.54 -27.06 5.65
CA GLU A 312 3.51 -26.77 4.23
C GLU A 312 3.55 -25.25 3.97
N LEU A 313 3.79 -24.89 2.71
CA LEU A 313 3.56 -23.56 2.17
C LEU A 313 2.06 -23.23 2.15
N GLY A 314 1.68 -22.06 2.65
CA GLY A 314 0.29 -21.60 2.54
C GLY A 314 -0.16 -21.29 1.11
N GLY A 315 0.79 -21.04 0.21
CA GLY A 315 0.50 -20.84 -1.20
C GLY A 315 1.75 -20.57 -2.04
N ILE A 316 1.57 -20.62 -3.36
CA ILE A 316 2.60 -20.23 -4.33
C ILE A 316 2.10 -19.00 -5.06
N THR A 317 2.59 -17.83 -4.63
CA THR A 317 2.31 -16.57 -5.29
C THR A 317 3.03 -16.51 -6.63
N ARG A 318 2.32 -15.97 -7.63
CA ARG A 318 2.88 -15.68 -8.95
C ARG A 318 2.52 -14.27 -9.35
N PHE A 319 3.46 -13.58 -9.95
CA PHE A 319 3.27 -12.27 -10.56
C PHE A 319 3.69 -12.39 -12.04
N ASP A 320 2.80 -11.98 -12.96
CA ASP A 320 2.98 -12.13 -14.40
C ASP A 320 3.40 -13.55 -14.87
N GLY A 321 2.86 -14.57 -14.19
CA GLY A 321 3.12 -15.97 -14.50
C GLY A 321 4.42 -16.55 -13.93
N GLU A 322 5.29 -15.71 -13.37
CA GLU A 322 6.52 -16.14 -12.68
C GLU A 322 6.28 -16.39 -11.20
N ARG A 323 7.01 -17.32 -10.58
CA ARG A 323 6.95 -17.54 -9.13
C ARG A 323 7.63 -16.37 -8.41
N THR A 324 6.92 -15.79 -7.45
CA THR A 324 7.36 -14.56 -6.80
C THR A 324 7.10 -14.64 -5.31
N ASN A 325 8.09 -14.31 -4.50
CA ASN A 325 7.90 -14.01 -3.09
C ASN A 325 7.77 -12.48 -2.94
N ILE A 326 6.61 -11.99 -2.53
CA ILE A 326 6.36 -10.57 -2.34
C ILE A 326 6.53 -10.24 -0.86
N ILE A 327 7.47 -9.33 -0.58
CA ILE A 327 7.75 -8.81 0.75
C ILE A 327 7.12 -7.43 0.83
N LYS A 328 6.25 -7.24 1.81
CA LYS A 328 5.52 -5.99 2.05
C LYS A 328 5.99 -5.37 3.36
N GLY A 329 6.14 -4.05 3.38
CA GLY A 329 6.38 -3.25 4.56
C GLY A 329 5.31 -2.19 4.72
N TYR A 330 4.82 -2.06 5.95
CA TYR A 330 3.91 -0.99 6.36
C TYR A 330 4.70 -0.01 7.20
N THR A 331 4.69 1.25 6.79
CA THR A 331 5.48 2.30 7.39
C THR A 331 4.69 3.07 8.44
N ARG A 332 5.39 3.76 9.34
CA ARG A 332 4.77 4.77 10.19
C ARG A 332 4.20 5.88 9.32
N ASN A 333 3.06 6.43 9.72
CA ASN A 333 2.47 7.58 9.04
C ASN A 333 3.47 8.77 9.00
N GLY A 334 3.73 9.27 7.80
CA GLY A 334 4.69 10.36 7.56
C GLY A 334 6.11 9.92 7.20
N ALA A 335 6.42 8.63 7.26
CA ALA A 335 7.63 8.09 6.67
C ALA A 335 7.53 8.09 5.13
N LEU A 336 8.66 8.32 4.46
CA LEU A 336 8.73 8.32 2.99
C LEU A 336 9.08 6.90 2.50
N PRO A 337 8.15 6.18 1.82
CA PRO A 337 8.40 4.79 1.45
C PRO A 337 9.60 4.62 0.50
N ILE A 338 9.87 5.63 -0.34
CA ILE A 338 11.02 5.65 -1.25
C ILE A 338 12.35 5.66 -0.48
N ASP A 339 12.45 6.44 0.59
CA ASP A 339 13.67 6.56 1.39
C ASP A 339 13.93 5.27 2.17
N VAL A 340 12.88 4.69 2.76
CA VAL A 340 12.95 3.40 3.45
C VAL A 340 13.40 2.30 2.48
N THR A 341 12.83 2.29 1.27
CA THR A 341 13.12 1.27 0.26
C THR A 341 14.59 1.29 -0.16
N HIS A 342 15.13 2.48 -0.44
CA HIS A 342 16.54 2.64 -0.80
C HIS A 342 17.47 2.35 0.36
N ALA A 343 17.16 2.82 1.57
CA ALA A 343 17.98 2.57 2.75
C ALA A 343 18.13 1.07 3.06
N VAL A 344 17.08 0.28 2.87
CA VAL A 344 17.12 -1.18 3.06
C VAL A 344 17.93 -1.86 1.96
N LEU A 345 17.83 -1.43 0.70
CA LEU A 345 18.66 -1.96 -0.39
C LEU A 345 20.15 -1.66 -0.18
N ASP A 346 20.49 -0.41 0.13
CA ASP A 346 21.88 0.01 0.39
C ASP A 346 22.49 -0.77 1.55
N ARG A 347 21.69 -1.04 2.59
CA ARG A 347 22.08 -1.89 3.71
C ARG A 347 22.36 -3.32 3.27
N LEU A 348 21.45 -3.93 2.50
CA LEU A 348 21.62 -5.29 1.99
C LEU A 348 22.88 -5.40 1.12
N GLU A 349 23.14 -4.40 0.27
CA GLU A 349 24.37 -4.34 -0.53
C GLU A 349 25.63 -4.24 0.35
N THR A 350 25.60 -3.42 1.40
CA THR A 350 26.72 -3.26 2.35
C THR A 350 26.99 -4.54 3.14
N GLU A 351 25.96 -5.32 3.45
CA GLU A 351 26.08 -6.63 4.11
C GLU A 351 26.54 -7.75 3.14
N GLY A 352 26.80 -7.43 1.87
CA GLY A 352 27.24 -8.38 0.85
C GLY A 352 26.12 -9.33 0.39
N PHE A 353 24.86 -8.92 0.52
CA PHE A 353 23.73 -9.69 0.04
C PHE A 353 23.75 -9.75 -1.49
N THR A 354 24.05 -10.93 -2.03
CA THR A 354 24.05 -11.17 -3.48
C THR A 354 22.96 -12.18 -3.84
N PHE A 355 22.29 -11.92 -4.96
CA PHE A 355 21.31 -12.84 -5.52
C PHE A 355 22.02 -13.98 -6.27
N PRO A 356 21.64 -15.25 -6.05
CA PRO A 356 22.11 -16.34 -6.88
C PRO A 356 21.66 -16.16 -8.33
N ALA A 357 22.35 -16.83 -9.26
CA ALA A 357 21.96 -16.79 -10.67
C ALA A 357 20.50 -17.25 -10.88
N GLY A 358 19.74 -16.47 -11.65
CA GLY A 358 18.31 -16.71 -11.90
C GLY A 358 17.36 -16.14 -10.85
N TYR A 359 17.85 -15.33 -9.90
CA TYR A 359 17.03 -14.56 -8.96
C TYR A 359 17.16 -13.07 -9.23
N ARG A 360 16.06 -12.35 -9.08
CA ARG A 360 16.01 -10.89 -9.22
C ARG A 360 15.03 -10.28 -8.22
N ILE A 361 15.27 -9.02 -7.89
CA ILE A 361 14.39 -8.19 -7.07
C ILE A 361 13.85 -7.05 -7.92
N GLU A 362 12.56 -6.79 -7.81
CA GLU A 362 11.93 -5.59 -8.36
C GLU A 362 11.22 -4.81 -7.26
N LEU A 363 11.14 -3.50 -7.44
CA LEU A 363 10.40 -2.60 -6.57
C LEU A 363 8.95 -2.52 -7.02
N GLY A 364 8.02 -2.67 -6.09
CA GLY A 364 6.59 -2.53 -6.30
C GLY A 364 5.97 -1.48 -5.38
N GLY A 365 4.66 -1.58 -5.18
CA GLY A 365 3.93 -0.77 -4.20
C GLY A 365 3.82 0.70 -4.61
N ALA A 366 3.94 1.61 -3.63
CA ALA A 366 3.81 3.04 -3.86
C ALA A 366 4.84 3.60 -4.86
N ILE A 367 6.07 3.05 -4.86
CA ILE A 367 7.17 3.52 -5.71
C ILE A 367 6.89 3.26 -7.19
N GLU A 368 6.37 2.09 -7.53
CA GLU A 368 5.99 1.73 -8.90
C GLU A 368 4.88 2.64 -9.41
N GLN A 369 3.83 2.86 -8.59
CA GLN A 369 2.72 3.74 -8.93
C GLN A 369 3.17 5.19 -9.14
N ASP A 370 4.06 5.68 -8.29
CA ASP A 370 4.66 7.01 -8.41
C ASP A 370 5.51 7.14 -9.68
N ALA A 371 6.34 6.15 -9.99
CA ALA A 371 7.18 6.13 -11.18
C ALA A 371 6.33 6.09 -12.45
N GLU A 372 5.27 5.28 -12.47
CA GLU A 372 4.34 5.18 -13.59
C GLU A 372 3.58 6.49 -13.81
N ALA A 373 3.06 7.10 -12.74
CA ALA A 373 2.36 8.39 -12.79
C ALA A 373 3.29 9.50 -13.33
N LYS A 374 4.53 9.58 -12.83
CA LYS A 374 5.55 10.53 -13.29
C LYS A 374 5.92 10.28 -14.75
N GLY A 375 6.07 9.03 -15.17
CA GLY A 375 6.36 8.66 -16.57
C GLY A 375 5.25 9.08 -17.53
N LYS A 376 3.99 8.84 -17.16
CA LYS A 376 2.82 9.32 -17.92
C LYS A 376 2.80 10.84 -18.04
N LEU A 377 3.07 11.56 -16.95
CA LEU A 377 3.13 13.03 -16.97
C LEU A 377 4.24 13.54 -17.89
N MET A 378 5.45 12.98 -17.77
CA MET A 378 6.61 13.36 -18.59
C MET A 378 6.38 13.14 -20.09
N THR A 379 5.50 12.20 -20.47
CA THR A 379 5.12 11.97 -21.86
C THR A 379 4.37 13.18 -22.46
N TYR A 380 3.59 13.92 -21.67
CA TYR A 380 2.84 15.10 -22.12
C TYR A 380 3.62 16.41 -22.04
N VAL A 381 4.67 16.47 -21.22
CA VAL A 381 5.49 17.69 -21.02
C VAL A 381 6.00 18.29 -22.35
N PRO A 382 6.59 17.52 -23.29
CA PRO A 382 7.06 18.08 -24.55
C PRO A 382 5.96 18.76 -25.37
N VAL A 383 4.76 18.18 -25.39
CA VAL A 383 3.60 18.73 -26.11
C VAL A 383 3.15 20.04 -25.47
N LEU A 384 3.00 20.07 -24.14
CA LEU A 384 2.60 21.26 -23.39
C LEU A 384 3.62 22.40 -23.51
N VAL A 385 4.92 22.08 -23.40
CA VAL A 385 6.01 23.06 -23.57
C VAL A 385 6.00 23.62 -24.99
N THR A 386 5.82 22.77 -26.00
CA THR A 386 5.73 23.20 -27.40
C THR A 386 4.54 24.13 -27.63
N LEU A 387 3.35 23.77 -27.11
CA LEU A 387 2.14 24.56 -27.25
C LEU A 387 2.23 25.91 -26.51
N THR A 388 2.87 25.91 -25.33
CA THR A 388 3.14 27.12 -24.54
C THR A 388 4.10 28.05 -25.30
N ILE A 389 5.22 27.53 -25.80
CA ILE A 389 6.18 28.31 -26.59
C ILE A 389 5.53 28.83 -27.87
N ALA A 390 4.76 28.02 -28.58
CA ALA A 390 4.05 28.42 -29.79
C ALA A 390 3.05 29.56 -29.51
N THR A 391 2.32 29.48 -28.40
CA THR A 391 1.39 30.53 -27.97
C THR A 391 2.13 31.81 -27.59
N LEU A 392 3.27 31.72 -26.88
CA LEU A 392 4.11 32.89 -26.60
C LEU A 392 4.64 33.53 -27.89
N ILE A 393 5.08 32.72 -28.87
CA ILE A 393 5.52 33.23 -30.18
C ILE A 393 4.36 33.92 -30.90
N LEU A 394 3.15 33.36 -30.86
CA LEU A 394 1.97 33.93 -31.50
C LEU A 394 1.59 35.29 -30.89
N VAL A 395 1.59 35.39 -29.56
CA VAL A 395 1.22 36.61 -28.82
C VAL A 395 2.25 37.72 -29.04
N PHE A 396 3.55 37.41 -28.92
CA PHE A 396 4.61 38.42 -28.99
C PHE A 396 5.20 38.61 -30.39
N ARG A 397 4.81 37.76 -31.36
CA ARG A 397 5.33 37.73 -32.74
C ARG A 397 6.87 37.72 -32.80
N SER A 398 7.52 37.17 -31.78
CA SER A 398 8.98 37.20 -31.60
C SER A 398 9.47 35.99 -30.81
N VAL A 399 10.32 35.18 -31.45
CA VAL A 399 10.94 33.99 -30.84
C VAL A 399 11.87 34.37 -29.67
N LYS A 400 12.60 35.48 -29.81
CA LYS A 400 13.54 35.95 -28.77
C LYS A 400 12.80 36.36 -27.49
N LEU A 401 11.67 37.06 -27.63
CA LEU A 401 10.85 37.46 -26.49
C LEU A 401 10.15 36.26 -25.86
N ALA A 402 9.64 35.32 -26.66
CA ALA A 402 9.02 34.10 -26.17
C ALA A 402 9.98 33.23 -25.34
N LEU A 403 11.22 33.02 -25.82
CA LEU A 403 12.24 32.27 -25.07
C LEU A 403 12.66 32.99 -23.79
N LEU A 404 12.86 34.31 -23.83
CA LEU A 404 13.22 35.08 -22.64
C LEU A 404 12.12 35.00 -21.58
N LEU A 405 10.85 35.15 -21.98
CA LEU A 405 9.71 35.02 -21.07
C LEU A 405 9.54 33.60 -20.55
N GLY A 406 9.82 32.58 -21.36
CA GLY A 406 9.82 31.18 -20.92
C GLY A 406 10.85 30.91 -19.82
N VAL A 407 12.08 31.38 -19.99
CA VAL A 407 13.14 31.28 -18.96
C VAL A 407 12.74 32.01 -17.68
N VAL A 408 12.17 33.20 -17.81
CA VAL A 408 11.67 33.96 -16.65
C VAL A 408 10.50 33.25 -15.96
N ALA A 409 9.60 32.59 -16.70
CA ALA A 409 8.47 31.87 -16.13
C ALA A 409 8.89 30.61 -15.34
N VAL A 410 10.01 29.96 -15.71
CA VAL A 410 10.56 28.80 -14.99
C VAL A 410 11.37 29.20 -13.74
N SER A 411 11.86 30.45 -13.70
CA SER A 411 12.73 30.93 -12.61
C SER A 411 12.05 30.97 -11.23
N PRO A 412 10.76 31.38 -11.08
CA PRO A 412 10.03 31.31 -9.81
C PRO A 412 9.93 29.89 -9.22
N SER A 413 9.90 28.84 -10.06
CA SER A 413 9.75 27.45 -9.61
C SER A 413 10.92 27.00 -8.71
N GLY A 414 12.14 27.46 -8.99
CA GLY A 414 13.29 27.22 -8.11
C GLY A 414 13.18 27.99 -6.79
N SER A 415 12.67 29.23 -6.81
CA SER A 415 12.56 30.07 -5.61
C SER A 415 11.48 29.57 -4.63
N GLY A 416 10.46 28.85 -5.12
CA GLY A 416 9.43 28.22 -4.29
C GLY A 416 9.90 27.02 -3.48
N CYS A 417 11.06 26.44 -3.82
CA CYS A 417 11.64 25.27 -3.15
C CYS A 417 12.26 25.59 -1.77
N TYR A 418 12.20 26.86 -1.32
CA TYR A 418 12.71 27.32 -0.03
C TYR A 418 11.68 27.29 1.11
N ARG A 419 10.44 26.83 0.85
CA ARG A 419 9.42 26.70 1.89
C ARG A 419 9.54 25.33 2.57
N PRO A 420 9.92 25.25 3.86
CA PRO A 420 9.63 24.05 4.63
C PRO A 420 8.11 23.95 4.80
N GLY A 421 7.56 22.78 4.48
CA GLY A 421 6.17 22.41 4.75
C GLY A 421 5.95 22.15 6.23
#